data_AF-A0A1L9T531-F1
#
_entry.id   AF-A0A1L9T531-F1
#
_cell.length_a   1.000
_cell.length_b   1.000
_cell.length_c   1.000
_cell.angle_alpha   90.00
_cell.angle_beta   90.00
_cell.angle_gamma   90.00
#
_symmetry.space_group_name_H-M   'P 1'
#
loop_
_entity.id
_entity.type
_entity.pdbx_description
1 polymer ?
#
loop_
_entity_poly.entity_id
_entity_poly.type
_entity_poly.pdbx_seq_one_letter_code
_entity_poly.pdbx_strand_id
1 'polypeptide(L)'
;MTVKKPQPFTKALHFSEKEFAERRQKALELIKREKLDGFLITKQETLYYLTGYDTFGYVFFQAMYFHNDGSMKLITRMPDLRQALYTSVLKYEDILIRPDDAGSNPVSLVPVVLKEFGITSPSQRIGFEPNSATLTLEIGKLLEESVSGLCTLVNHSNLFTRELRIIKSPSELRKIRKAAYLADFSLIRALKVAKPGAYEGDLWRELMGTVYEGGGDDPANENILVSGNKAVLTRYSTGRSRIDRQVTLEHAAVYKHYHACLMRTVHIGGVTQLARRMFNVNILQMEAAMAALKPGREIGDVFEAYARVADENGFKDQRFNACGYSLGATFSPTWMDYPMFVRGQNVVAQPGMVFFIHIILMDKATDTASSIGQTVEVTQDGCVSLSKLPFHITRKQTLAAWKKIRKEDYGFTREEEDDGENLRDVELSDGDVDAEDYDVEYDFSDYQPSAPPGQ
;
A
#
# COMPACT_ATOMS: atom_id res chain seq x y z
N MET A 1 2.29 -50.06 3.47
CA MET A 1 1.80 -48.69 3.22
C MET A 1 2.34 -47.78 4.31
N THR A 2 3.01 -46.68 3.97
CA THR A 2 3.46 -45.69 4.95
C THR A 2 2.33 -44.74 5.26
N VAL A 3 1.71 -44.87 6.44
CA VAL A 3 0.66 -43.95 6.89
C VAL A 3 1.33 -42.66 7.35
N LYS A 4 1.13 -41.57 6.60
CA LYS A 4 1.58 -40.23 7.02
C LYS A 4 0.47 -39.59 7.85
N LYS A 5 0.83 -39.03 9.01
CA LYS A 5 -0.09 -38.21 9.80
C LYS A 5 -0.14 -36.79 9.19
N PRO A 6 -1.33 -36.20 9.00
CA PRO A 6 -1.42 -34.81 8.57
C PRO A 6 -0.88 -33.88 9.66
N GLN A 7 -0.39 -32.71 9.25
CA GLN A 7 -0.05 -31.64 10.18
C GLN A 7 -1.33 -31.08 10.84
N PRO A 8 -1.28 -30.69 12.12
CA PRO A 8 -2.43 -30.10 12.78
C PRO A 8 -2.77 -28.73 12.20
N PHE A 9 -4.05 -28.39 12.22
CA PHE A 9 -4.52 -27.06 11.89
C PHE A 9 -3.92 -26.05 12.87
N THR A 10 -3.07 -25.15 12.37
CA THR A 10 -2.36 -24.15 13.18
C THR A 10 -2.70 -22.77 12.63
N LYS A 11 -3.14 -21.86 13.50
CA LYS A 11 -3.51 -20.50 13.07
C LYS A 11 -2.32 -19.77 12.45
N ALA A 12 -2.54 -19.07 11.34
CA ALA A 12 -1.58 -18.19 10.69
C ALA A 12 -1.75 -16.75 11.17
N LEU A 13 -1.42 -16.48 12.44
CA LEU A 13 -1.45 -15.13 12.99
C LEU A 13 -0.15 -14.38 12.65
N HIS A 14 -0.26 -13.19 12.08
CA HIS A 14 0.90 -12.35 11.77
C HIS A 14 1.30 -11.39 12.90
N PHE A 15 0.55 -11.39 14.00
CA PHE A 15 0.83 -10.64 15.22
C PHE A 15 0.55 -11.53 16.43
N SER A 16 1.19 -11.22 17.56
CA SER A 16 0.89 -11.94 18.80
C SER A 16 -0.56 -11.73 19.23
N GLU A 17 -1.17 -12.72 19.88
CA GLU A 17 -2.50 -12.57 20.46
C GLU A 17 -2.59 -11.39 21.44
N LYS A 18 -1.49 -11.12 22.15
CA LYS A 18 -1.35 -9.96 23.04
C LYS A 18 -1.50 -8.64 22.27
N GLU A 19 -0.81 -8.49 21.14
CA GLU A 19 -0.92 -7.27 20.33
C GLU A 19 -2.34 -7.09 19.78
N PHE A 20 -2.98 -8.18 19.31
CA PHE A 20 -4.39 -8.10 18.91
C PHE A 20 -5.31 -7.69 20.07
N ALA A 21 -5.08 -8.21 21.28
CA ALA A 21 -5.85 -7.81 22.47
C ALA A 21 -5.67 -6.33 22.81
N GLU A 22 -4.43 -5.81 22.75
CA GLU A 22 -4.14 -4.39 22.95
C GLU A 22 -4.83 -3.50 21.92
N ARG A 23 -4.84 -3.90 20.64
CA ARG A 23 -5.54 -3.19 19.56
C ARG A 23 -7.05 -3.12 19.83
N ARG A 24 -7.67 -4.24 20.23
CA ARG A 24 -9.10 -4.28 20.59
C ARG A 24 -9.40 -3.44 21.83
N GLN A 25 -8.52 -3.45 22.83
CA GLN A 25 -8.68 -2.61 24.02
C GLN A 25 -8.70 -1.12 23.66
N LYS A 26 -7.78 -0.66 22.80
CA LYS A 26 -7.78 0.73 22.30
C LYS A 26 -9.04 1.03 21.48
N ALA A 27 -9.52 0.08 20.67
CA ALA A 27 -10.78 0.25 19.94
C ALA A 27 -11.99 0.40 20.89
N LEU A 28 -12.03 -0.32 22.02
CA LEU A 28 -13.06 -0.15 23.05
C LEU A 28 -13.01 1.24 23.71
N GLU A 29 -11.81 1.75 23.97
CA GLU A 29 -11.64 3.11 24.50
C GLU A 29 -12.21 4.16 23.54
N LEU A 30 -12.00 3.98 22.23
CA LEU A 30 -12.58 4.85 21.20
C LEU A 30 -14.11 4.72 21.13
N ILE A 31 -14.65 3.51 21.15
CA ILE A 31 -16.11 3.26 21.18
C ILE A 31 -16.74 3.99 22.38
N LYS A 32 -16.12 3.88 23.56
CA LYS A 32 -16.57 4.57 24.77
C LYS A 32 -16.45 6.10 24.66
N ARG A 33 -15.34 6.60 24.11
CA ARG A 33 -15.11 8.04 23.88
C ARG A 33 -16.18 8.65 22.97
N GLU A 34 -16.50 7.97 21.88
CA GLU A 34 -17.50 8.39 20.89
C GLU A 34 -18.95 8.11 21.32
N LYS A 35 -19.15 7.56 22.54
CA LYS A 35 -20.46 7.19 23.12
C LYS A 35 -21.25 6.28 22.18
N LEU A 36 -20.61 5.20 21.75
CA LEU A 36 -21.19 4.16 20.91
C LEU A 36 -21.50 2.91 21.74
N ASP A 37 -22.59 2.24 21.42
CA ASP A 37 -22.99 0.95 22.00
C ASP A 37 -22.26 -0.23 21.34
N GLY A 38 -21.63 0.02 20.19
CA GLY A 38 -20.77 -0.92 19.49
C GLY A 38 -20.37 -0.37 18.12
N PHE A 39 -19.67 -1.19 17.35
CA PHE A 39 -19.19 -0.85 16.04
C PHE A 39 -19.44 -1.99 15.05
N LEU A 40 -20.12 -1.71 13.94
CA LEU A 40 -20.28 -2.61 12.81
C LEU A 40 -19.11 -2.39 11.85
N ILE A 41 -18.07 -3.21 11.99
CA ILE A 41 -16.86 -3.15 11.20
C ILE A 41 -17.12 -3.79 9.84
N THR A 42 -16.96 -3.01 8.77
CA THR A 42 -17.23 -3.44 7.39
C THR A 42 -16.00 -3.34 6.50
N LYS A 43 -14.95 -2.65 6.94
CA LYS A 43 -13.66 -2.61 6.25
C LYS A 43 -12.82 -3.84 6.54
N GLN A 44 -12.28 -4.44 5.48
CA GLN A 44 -11.36 -5.56 5.59
C GLN A 44 -10.09 -5.20 6.36
N GLU A 45 -9.59 -3.97 6.19
CA GLU A 45 -8.41 -3.48 6.88
C GLU A 45 -8.59 -3.45 8.40
N THR A 46 -9.78 -3.01 8.85
CA THR A 46 -10.12 -2.95 10.27
C THR A 46 -10.30 -4.35 10.85
N LEU A 47 -10.96 -5.27 10.12
CA LEU A 47 -11.10 -6.67 10.51
C LEU A 47 -9.73 -7.34 10.70
N TYR A 48 -8.85 -7.18 9.70
CA TYR A 48 -7.48 -7.68 9.74
C TYR A 48 -6.69 -7.08 10.90
N TYR A 49 -6.77 -5.76 11.09
CA TYR A 49 -6.02 -5.07 12.15
C TYR A 49 -6.41 -5.53 13.56
N LEU A 50 -7.71 -5.75 13.82
CA LEU A 50 -8.21 -6.09 15.16
C LEU A 50 -8.20 -7.59 15.48
N THR A 51 -8.27 -8.44 14.45
CA THR A 51 -8.44 -9.89 14.65
C THR A 51 -7.46 -10.76 13.88
N GLY A 52 -6.79 -10.24 12.85
CA GLY A 52 -6.00 -11.02 11.90
C GLY A 52 -6.81 -11.59 10.73
N TYR A 53 -8.13 -11.43 10.73
CA TYR A 53 -9.00 -11.98 9.69
C TYR A 53 -8.59 -11.47 8.31
N ASP A 54 -8.02 -12.38 7.54
CA ASP A 54 -7.43 -12.17 6.24
C ASP A 54 -8.20 -12.98 5.19
N THR A 55 -8.81 -12.30 4.23
CA THR A 55 -9.56 -12.91 3.13
C THR A 55 -9.62 -11.95 1.94
N PHE A 56 -9.87 -12.47 0.73
CA PHE A 56 -10.37 -11.67 -0.39
C PHE A 56 -11.91 -11.69 -0.48
N GLY A 57 -12.58 -12.48 0.36
CA GLY A 57 -14.04 -12.64 0.42
C GLY A 57 -14.82 -11.36 0.71
N TYR A 58 -14.14 -10.29 1.13
CA TYR A 58 -14.69 -8.94 1.27
C TYR A 58 -15.26 -8.36 -0.04
N VAL A 59 -14.98 -8.96 -1.20
CA VAL A 59 -15.72 -8.66 -2.44
C VAL A 59 -17.23 -8.90 -2.30
N PHE A 60 -17.66 -9.66 -1.30
CA PHE A 60 -19.04 -9.78 -0.85
C PHE A 60 -19.24 -9.11 0.52
N PHE A 61 -20.49 -8.79 0.85
CA PHE A 61 -20.82 -8.28 2.17
C PHE A 61 -20.39 -9.26 3.27
N GLN A 62 -19.59 -8.73 4.18
CA GLN A 62 -19.25 -9.31 5.48
C GLN A 62 -19.14 -8.16 6.48
N ALA A 63 -19.40 -8.45 7.74
CA ALA A 63 -19.27 -7.46 8.80
C ALA A 63 -19.00 -8.13 10.14
N MET A 64 -18.24 -7.49 11.01
CA MET A 64 -18.11 -7.90 12.40
C MET A 64 -18.77 -6.87 13.30
N TYR A 65 -19.73 -7.31 14.11
CA TYR A 65 -20.21 -6.48 15.20
C TYR A 65 -19.24 -6.61 16.37
N PHE A 66 -18.70 -5.48 16.83
CA PHE A 66 -17.84 -5.36 18.00
C PHE A 66 -18.56 -4.55 19.08
N HIS A 67 -19.02 -5.22 20.14
CA HIS A 67 -19.80 -4.60 21.20
C HIS A 67 -18.91 -3.79 22.16
N ASN A 68 -19.51 -2.87 22.91
CA ASN A 68 -18.79 -1.99 23.84
C ASN A 68 -18.17 -2.70 25.06
N ASP A 69 -18.46 -3.99 25.27
CA ASP A 69 -17.84 -4.85 26.29
C ASP A 69 -16.67 -5.70 25.76
N GLY A 70 -16.38 -5.63 24.44
CA GLY A 70 -15.31 -6.40 23.80
C GLY A 70 -15.73 -7.70 23.14
N SER A 71 -16.99 -8.12 23.30
CA SER A 71 -17.54 -9.28 22.60
C SER A 71 -17.73 -8.98 21.11
N MET A 72 -17.61 -10.02 20.28
CA MET A 72 -17.61 -9.89 18.81
C MET A 72 -18.46 -10.97 18.15
N LYS A 73 -19.03 -10.65 16.99
CA LYS A 73 -19.63 -11.64 16.09
C LYS A 73 -19.36 -11.26 14.63
N LEU A 74 -18.67 -12.13 13.90
CA LEU A 74 -18.41 -12.00 12.48
C LEU A 74 -19.57 -12.63 11.69
N ILE A 75 -20.17 -11.85 10.79
CA ILE A 75 -21.10 -12.33 9.76
C ILE A 75 -20.29 -12.47 8.47
N THR A 76 -20.18 -13.70 7.98
CA THR A 76 -19.45 -14.01 6.73
C THR A 76 -20.13 -15.17 5.98
N ARG A 77 -19.49 -15.68 4.93
CA ARG A 77 -20.01 -16.75 4.08
C ARG A 77 -19.32 -18.09 4.36
N MET A 78 -19.93 -19.19 3.92
CA MET A 78 -19.38 -20.54 4.15
C MET A 78 -17.94 -20.71 3.63
N PRO A 79 -17.55 -20.18 2.45
CA PRO A 79 -16.17 -20.26 1.97
C PRO A 79 -15.15 -19.62 2.93
N ASP A 80 -15.56 -18.58 3.65
CA ASP A 80 -14.70 -17.80 4.55
C ASP A 80 -14.63 -18.36 5.97
N LEU A 81 -15.46 -19.35 6.34
CA LEU A 81 -15.46 -19.92 7.69
C LEU A 81 -14.09 -20.46 8.10
N ARG A 82 -13.50 -21.30 7.24
CA ARG A 82 -12.17 -21.87 7.51
C ARG A 82 -11.08 -20.82 7.43
N GLN A 83 -11.24 -19.85 6.55
CA GLN A 83 -10.34 -18.72 6.43
C GLN A 83 -10.29 -17.92 7.74
N ALA A 84 -11.45 -17.55 8.29
CA ALA A 84 -11.57 -16.85 9.57
C ALA A 84 -10.95 -17.64 10.72
N LEU A 85 -11.20 -18.95 10.81
CA LEU A 85 -10.60 -19.80 11.85
C LEU A 85 -9.08 -19.94 11.71
N TYR A 86 -8.56 -19.86 10.49
CA TYR A 86 -7.14 -20.02 10.19
C TYR A 86 -6.36 -18.72 10.41
N THR A 87 -6.87 -17.58 9.96
CA THR A 87 -6.11 -16.32 9.91
C THR A 87 -6.38 -15.41 11.09
N SER A 88 -7.44 -15.65 11.86
CA SER A 88 -7.86 -14.74 12.93
C SER A 88 -7.83 -15.35 14.32
N VAL A 89 -7.88 -14.49 15.33
CA VAL A 89 -8.08 -14.86 16.73
C VAL A 89 -9.48 -15.40 17.01
N LEU A 90 -10.43 -15.27 16.07
CA LEU A 90 -11.81 -15.71 16.25
C LEU A 90 -11.91 -17.23 16.46
N LYS A 91 -12.97 -17.62 17.15
CA LYS A 91 -13.37 -19.00 17.36
C LYS A 91 -14.62 -19.32 16.55
N TYR A 92 -14.99 -20.59 16.52
CA TYR A 92 -16.16 -21.04 15.76
C TYR A 92 -17.45 -20.34 16.23
N GLU A 93 -17.61 -20.18 17.54
CA GLU A 93 -18.76 -19.51 18.17
C GLU A 93 -18.85 -18.00 17.86
N ASP A 94 -17.75 -17.38 17.42
CA ASP A 94 -17.70 -15.97 17.04
C ASP A 94 -18.15 -15.74 15.59
N ILE A 95 -18.40 -16.80 14.81
CA ILE A 95 -18.63 -16.73 13.37
C ILE A 95 -20.05 -17.20 13.05
N LEU A 96 -20.78 -16.36 12.32
CA LEU A 96 -22.11 -16.63 11.81
C LEU A 96 -22.09 -16.65 10.28
N ILE A 97 -22.60 -17.74 9.71
CA ILE A 97 -22.63 -17.93 8.26
C ILE A 97 -23.97 -17.45 7.71
N ARG A 98 -23.92 -16.47 6.80
CA ARG A 98 -25.12 -15.99 6.13
C ARG A 98 -25.58 -16.94 5.02
N PRO A 99 -26.89 -16.98 4.71
CA PRO A 99 -27.39 -17.69 3.53
C PRO A 99 -26.81 -17.09 2.24
N ASP A 100 -26.59 -17.97 1.26
CA ASP A 100 -26.04 -17.62 -0.07
C ASP A 100 -27.05 -17.86 -1.20
N ASP A 101 -28.34 -18.03 -0.87
CA ASP A 101 -29.40 -18.21 -1.85
C ASP A 101 -29.58 -16.96 -2.72
N ALA A 102 -29.99 -17.12 -3.98
CA ALA A 102 -30.10 -16.02 -4.94
C ALA A 102 -31.02 -14.86 -4.49
N GLY A 103 -32.03 -15.16 -3.66
CA GLY A 103 -32.94 -14.15 -3.08
C GLY A 103 -32.55 -13.69 -1.68
N SER A 104 -31.42 -14.15 -1.13
CA SER A 104 -31.00 -13.79 0.22
C SER A 104 -30.58 -12.33 0.30
N ASN A 105 -31.05 -11.63 1.32
CA ASN A 105 -30.53 -10.30 1.65
C ASN A 105 -29.17 -10.47 2.37
N PRO A 106 -28.05 -9.96 1.83
CA PRO A 106 -26.73 -10.14 2.42
C PRO A 106 -26.58 -9.61 3.83
N VAL A 107 -27.35 -8.58 4.20
CA VAL A 107 -27.29 -7.94 5.51
C VAL A 107 -28.32 -8.51 6.51
N SER A 108 -29.11 -9.51 6.12
CA SER A 108 -30.24 -10.04 6.90
C SER A 108 -29.89 -10.48 8.33
N LEU A 109 -28.64 -10.90 8.57
CA LEU A 109 -28.17 -11.32 9.88
C LEU A 109 -27.68 -10.18 10.77
N VAL A 110 -27.45 -8.97 10.22
CA VAL A 110 -27.05 -7.79 11.00
C VAL A 110 -28.06 -7.47 12.11
N PRO A 111 -29.37 -7.30 11.84
CA PRO A 111 -30.33 -7.03 12.91
C PRO A 111 -30.49 -8.19 13.91
N VAL A 112 -30.21 -9.43 13.49
CA VAL A 112 -30.23 -10.60 14.40
C VAL A 112 -29.10 -10.50 15.41
N VAL A 113 -27.88 -10.28 14.91
CA VAL A 113 -26.68 -10.10 15.74
C VAL A 113 -26.86 -8.91 16.66
N LEU A 114 -27.28 -7.74 16.14
CA LEU A 114 -27.51 -6.56 16.97
C LEU A 114 -28.47 -6.83 18.14
N LYS A 115 -29.58 -7.54 17.91
CA LYS A 115 -30.54 -7.91 18.96
C LYS A 115 -29.95 -8.89 19.99
N GLU A 116 -29.11 -9.85 19.55
CA GLU A 116 -28.38 -10.77 20.44
C GLU A 116 -27.51 -10.00 21.45
N PHE A 117 -26.93 -8.88 21.02
CA PHE A 117 -26.15 -7.98 21.88
C PHE A 117 -26.98 -6.88 22.56
N GLY A 118 -28.31 -7.01 22.61
CA GLY A 118 -29.19 -6.08 23.32
C GLY A 118 -29.37 -4.72 22.62
N ILE A 119 -29.08 -4.62 21.32
CA ILE A 119 -29.37 -3.43 20.51
C ILE A 119 -30.80 -3.52 19.99
N THR A 120 -31.72 -2.78 20.63
CA THR A 120 -33.17 -2.85 20.38
C THR A 120 -33.86 -1.49 20.36
N SER A 121 -33.12 -0.38 20.41
CA SER A 121 -33.66 0.97 20.47
C SER A 121 -32.95 1.92 19.50
N PRO A 122 -33.68 2.81 18.79
CA PRO A 122 -33.08 3.87 17.97
C PRO A 122 -32.13 4.80 18.74
N SER A 123 -32.26 4.86 20.07
CA SER A 123 -31.37 5.65 20.93
C SER A 123 -29.95 5.07 21.02
N GLN A 124 -29.79 3.78 20.74
CA GLN A 124 -28.49 3.12 20.74
C GLN A 124 -27.72 3.45 19.45
N ARG A 125 -26.44 3.75 19.60
CA ARG A 125 -25.57 4.33 18.55
C ARG A 125 -24.53 3.31 18.12
N ILE A 126 -24.56 2.91 16.87
CA ILE A 126 -23.61 1.94 16.30
C ILE A 126 -22.71 2.65 15.29
N GLY A 127 -21.41 2.68 15.56
CA GLY A 127 -20.43 3.17 14.60
C GLY A 127 -20.34 2.23 13.40
N PHE A 128 -20.16 2.75 12.18
CA PHE A 128 -19.91 1.92 11.00
C PHE A 128 -19.06 2.66 9.96
N GLU A 129 -18.56 1.92 8.95
CA GLU A 129 -17.64 2.42 7.92
C GLU A 129 -18.32 2.45 6.53
N PRO A 130 -19.22 3.41 6.24
CA PRO A 130 -19.93 3.48 4.95
C PRO A 130 -19.02 3.72 3.73
N ASN A 131 -17.74 4.10 3.92
CA ASN A 131 -16.78 4.18 2.81
C ASN A 131 -15.98 2.88 2.59
N SER A 132 -16.44 1.75 3.16
CA SER A 132 -15.87 0.45 2.86
C SER A 132 -16.13 0.03 1.42
N ALA A 133 -15.14 -0.59 0.76
CA ALA A 133 -15.31 -1.18 -0.57
C ALA A 133 -16.36 -2.31 -0.61
N THR A 134 -16.66 -2.92 0.55
CA THR A 134 -17.66 -3.99 0.69
C THR A 134 -19.10 -3.46 0.75
N LEU A 135 -19.28 -2.17 1.02
CA LEU A 135 -20.56 -1.49 1.12
C LEU A 135 -20.81 -0.69 -0.16
N THR A 136 -21.18 -1.39 -1.24
CA THR A 136 -21.74 -0.70 -2.40
C THR A 136 -22.99 0.08 -1.99
N LEU A 137 -23.36 1.10 -2.77
CA LEU A 137 -24.55 1.91 -2.48
C LEU A 137 -25.81 1.06 -2.25
N GLU A 138 -25.98 -0.01 -3.02
CA GLU A 138 -27.10 -0.95 -2.88
C GLU A 138 -27.07 -1.68 -1.54
N ILE A 139 -25.94 -2.28 -1.16
CA ILE A 139 -25.79 -2.98 0.12
C ILE A 139 -25.91 -2.02 1.30
N GLY A 140 -25.40 -0.79 1.17
CA GLY A 140 -25.54 0.26 2.18
C GLY A 140 -27.00 0.63 2.45
N LYS A 141 -27.82 0.77 1.40
CA LYS A 141 -29.27 1.02 1.56
C LYS A 141 -29.98 -0.15 2.23
N LEU A 142 -29.69 -1.39 1.80
CA LEU A 142 -30.25 -2.59 2.43
C LEU A 142 -29.88 -2.67 3.92
N LEU A 143 -28.63 -2.30 4.26
CA LEU A 143 -28.18 -2.24 5.65
C LEU A 143 -29.00 -1.23 6.45
N GLU A 144 -29.09 0.02 5.98
CA GLU A 144 -29.87 1.08 6.63
C GLU A 144 -31.34 0.69 6.83
N GLU A 145 -31.97 0.10 5.81
CA GLU A 145 -33.34 -0.42 5.89
C GLU A 145 -33.46 -1.55 6.93
N SER A 146 -32.51 -2.50 6.94
CA SER A 146 -32.55 -3.68 7.82
C SER A 146 -32.44 -3.35 9.32
N VAL A 147 -31.82 -2.21 9.65
CA VAL A 147 -31.65 -1.75 11.04
C VAL A 147 -32.53 -0.53 11.37
N SER A 148 -33.41 -0.14 10.45
CA SER A 148 -34.34 0.98 10.66
C SER A 148 -35.21 0.73 11.90
N GLY A 149 -35.22 1.68 12.82
CA GLY A 149 -35.91 1.56 14.11
C GLY A 149 -35.22 0.67 15.14
N LEU A 150 -34.12 -0.01 14.80
CA LEU A 150 -33.35 -0.86 15.71
C LEU A 150 -32.23 -0.11 16.43
N CYS A 151 -31.55 0.78 15.70
CA CYS A 151 -30.45 1.60 16.20
C CYS A 151 -30.21 2.82 15.30
N THR A 152 -29.38 3.76 15.75
CA THR A 152 -28.82 4.83 14.92
C THR A 152 -27.42 4.44 14.42
N LEU A 153 -27.25 4.31 13.10
CA LEU A 153 -25.92 4.17 12.50
C LEU A 153 -25.19 5.52 12.49
N VAL A 154 -23.92 5.53 12.92
CA VAL A 154 -23.08 6.72 13.00
C VAL A 154 -21.85 6.52 12.12
N ASN A 155 -21.69 7.35 11.09
CA ASN A 155 -20.53 7.25 10.20
C ASN A 155 -19.23 7.54 10.97
N HIS A 156 -18.41 6.50 11.13
CA HIS A 156 -17.09 6.56 11.72
C HIS A 156 -16.04 5.89 10.82
N SER A 157 -16.22 6.02 9.50
CA SER A 157 -15.33 5.51 8.45
C SER A 157 -13.83 5.68 8.67
N ASN A 158 -13.44 6.75 9.37
CA ASN A 158 -12.04 7.13 9.57
C ASN A 158 -11.56 6.97 11.02
N LEU A 159 -12.43 6.55 11.96
CA LEU A 159 -12.10 6.53 13.38
C LEU A 159 -10.91 5.60 13.65
N PHE A 160 -11.02 4.32 13.29
CA PHE A 160 -9.93 3.37 13.53
C PHE A 160 -8.72 3.61 12.64
N THR A 161 -8.91 4.06 11.40
CA THR A 161 -7.78 4.43 10.53
C THR A 161 -6.95 5.56 11.15
N ARG A 162 -7.59 6.65 11.61
CA ARG A 162 -6.90 7.83 12.17
C ARG A 162 -6.34 7.60 13.57
N GLU A 163 -7.03 6.83 14.40
CA GLU A 163 -6.68 6.74 15.82
C GLU A 163 -5.86 5.48 16.15
N LEU A 164 -5.97 4.42 15.34
CA LEU A 164 -5.32 3.14 15.62
C LEU A 164 -4.27 2.75 14.58
N ARG A 165 -4.55 2.92 13.29
CA ARG A 165 -3.71 2.36 12.20
C ARG A 165 -2.65 3.33 11.67
N ILE A 166 -2.84 4.64 11.86
CA ILE A 166 -1.94 5.64 11.27
C ILE A 166 -0.51 5.55 11.83
N ILE A 167 -0.36 5.31 13.14
CA ILE A 167 0.91 5.09 13.82
C ILE A 167 1.19 3.59 13.89
N LYS A 168 2.30 3.16 13.32
CA LYS A 168 2.68 1.75 13.23
C LYS A 168 3.34 1.26 14.51
N SER A 169 2.97 0.07 14.96
CA SER A 169 3.66 -0.64 16.04
C SER A 169 5.05 -1.11 15.56
N PRO A 170 5.97 -1.45 16.48
CA PRO A 170 7.27 -2.02 16.10
C PRO A 170 7.16 -3.29 15.25
N SER A 171 6.13 -4.13 15.46
CA SER A 171 5.93 -5.36 14.69
C SER A 171 5.35 -5.10 13.30
N GLU A 172 4.58 -4.01 13.13
CA GLU A 172 4.12 -3.51 11.83
C GLU A 172 5.29 -2.92 11.04
N LEU A 173 6.13 -2.09 11.67
CA LEU A 173 7.31 -1.50 11.05
C LEU A 173 8.29 -2.56 10.54
N ARG A 174 8.46 -3.69 11.26
CA ARG A 174 9.28 -4.81 10.76
C ARG A 174 8.74 -5.38 9.44
N LYS A 175 7.42 -5.54 9.30
CA LYS A 175 6.80 -6.02 8.06
C LYS A 175 6.98 -5.02 6.92
N ILE A 176 6.81 -3.73 7.20
CA ILE A 176 7.04 -2.67 6.21
C ILE A 176 8.51 -2.64 5.77
N ARG A 177 9.47 -2.83 6.68
CA ARG A 177 10.90 -2.92 6.32
C ARG A 177 11.20 -4.14 5.45
N LYS A 178 10.53 -5.26 5.70
CA LYS A 178 10.59 -6.46 4.83
C LYS A 178 10.04 -6.18 3.45
N ALA A 179 8.87 -5.55 3.36
CA ALA A 179 8.33 -5.07 2.10
C ALA A 179 9.31 -4.11 1.39
N ALA A 180 9.95 -3.18 2.11
CA ALA A 180 10.89 -2.22 1.51
C ALA A 180 12.14 -2.90 0.94
N TYR A 181 12.68 -3.90 1.64
CA TYR A 181 13.76 -4.74 1.13
C TYR A 181 13.35 -5.48 -0.14
N LEU A 182 12.15 -6.09 -0.15
CA LEU A 182 11.62 -6.79 -1.32
C LEU A 182 11.42 -5.86 -2.51
N ALA A 183 10.93 -4.63 -2.27
CA ALA A 183 10.75 -3.64 -3.33
C ALA A 183 12.09 -3.26 -3.97
N ASP A 184 13.11 -2.97 -3.16
CA ASP A 184 14.44 -2.65 -3.68
C ASP A 184 15.06 -3.85 -4.41
N PHE A 185 14.94 -5.06 -3.85
CA PHE A 185 15.51 -6.26 -4.45
C PHE A 185 14.84 -6.62 -5.80
N SER A 186 13.51 -6.51 -5.86
CA SER A 186 12.73 -6.78 -7.07
C SER A 186 13.09 -5.78 -8.18
N LEU A 187 13.26 -4.50 -7.84
CA LEU A 187 13.72 -3.46 -8.76
C LEU A 187 15.08 -3.83 -9.36
N ILE A 188 16.04 -4.27 -8.54
CA ILE A 188 17.37 -4.66 -9.02
C ILE A 188 17.30 -5.83 -10.00
N ARG A 189 16.49 -6.87 -9.70
CA ARG A 189 16.30 -8.00 -10.61
C ARG A 189 15.62 -7.60 -11.92
N ALA A 190 14.61 -6.75 -11.86
CA ALA A 190 13.97 -6.20 -13.04
C ALA A 190 14.95 -5.38 -13.90
N LEU A 191 15.76 -4.53 -13.27
CA LEU A 191 16.75 -3.73 -14.00
C LEU A 191 17.81 -4.60 -14.69
N LYS A 192 18.25 -5.73 -14.10
CA LYS A 192 19.21 -6.62 -14.77
C LYS A 192 18.77 -7.13 -16.13
N VAL A 193 17.47 -7.34 -16.32
CA VAL A 193 16.89 -7.77 -17.60
C VAL A 193 16.45 -6.60 -18.49
N ALA A 194 16.44 -5.37 -17.97
CA ALA A 194 16.09 -4.16 -18.71
C ALA A 194 17.23 -3.74 -19.65
N LYS A 195 16.94 -3.73 -20.95
CA LYS A 195 17.82 -3.25 -22.03
C LYS A 195 16.98 -2.88 -23.26
N PRO A 196 17.52 -2.12 -24.24
CA PRO A 196 16.81 -1.88 -25.49
C PRO A 196 16.32 -3.18 -26.13
N GLY A 197 15.06 -3.19 -26.55
CA GLY A 197 14.38 -4.35 -27.13
C GLY A 197 13.89 -5.40 -26.14
N ALA A 198 14.22 -5.35 -24.84
CA ALA A 198 13.69 -6.31 -23.85
C ALA A 198 12.17 -6.17 -23.69
N TYR A 199 11.48 -7.29 -23.40
CA TYR A 199 10.02 -7.28 -23.25
C TYR A 199 9.63 -6.85 -21.83
N GLU A 200 8.67 -5.91 -21.70
CA GLU A 200 8.18 -5.40 -20.41
C GLU A 200 7.71 -6.54 -19.47
N GLY A 201 7.19 -7.64 -20.03
CA GLY A 201 6.75 -8.80 -19.25
C GLY A 201 7.89 -9.52 -18.52
N ASP A 202 9.12 -9.50 -19.03
CA ASP A 202 10.27 -10.12 -18.37
C ASP A 202 10.63 -9.35 -17.08
N LEU A 203 10.56 -8.02 -17.14
CA LEU A 203 10.78 -7.17 -15.96
C LEU A 203 9.64 -7.37 -14.95
N TRP A 204 8.40 -7.48 -15.42
CA TRP A 204 7.25 -7.73 -14.56
C TRP A 204 7.36 -9.05 -13.81
N ARG A 205 7.82 -10.10 -14.50
CA ARG A 205 8.11 -11.40 -13.89
C ARG A 205 9.16 -11.29 -12.80
N GLU A 206 10.24 -10.54 -13.02
CA GLU A 206 11.24 -10.31 -11.98
C GLU A 206 10.68 -9.51 -10.81
N LEU A 207 9.89 -8.46 -11.05
CA LEU A 207 9.27 -7.68 -9.97
C LEU A 207 8.40 -8.57 -9.07
N MET A 208 7.43 -9.27 -9.66
CA MET A 208 6.47 -10.08 -8.90
C MET A 208 7.11 -11.34 -8.34
N GLY A 209 7.88 -12.05 -9.16
CA GLY A 209 8.57 -13.27 -8.75
C GLY A 209 9.47 -13.04 -7.54
N THR A 210 10.21 -11.93 -7.51
CA THR A 210 11.08 -11.61 -6.37
C THR A 210 10.32 -11.41 -5.06
N VAL A 211 9.16 -10.73 -5.11
CA VAL A 211 8.33 -10.52 -3.93
C VAL A 211 7.82 -11.86 -3.39
N TYR A 212 7.32 -12.73 -4.27
CA TYR A 212 6.84 -14.07 -3.91
C TYR A 212 7.94 -15.00 -3.39
N GLU A 213 9.10 -15.03 -4.06
CA GLU A 213 10.28 -15.78 -3.59
C GLU A 213 10.71 -15.34 -2.19
N GLY A 214 10.47 -14.07 -1.87
CA GLY A 214 10.74 -13.47 -0.57
C GLY A 214 9.65 -13.65 0.49
N GLY A 215 8.63 -14.47 0.24
CA GLY A 215 7.51 -14.69 1.17
C GLY A 215 6.50 -13.54 1.24
N GLY A 216 6.60 -12.59 0.31
CA GLY A 216 5.66 -11.49 0.13
C GLY A 216 4.38 -11.91 -0.58
N ASP A 217 3.48 -10.94 -0.72
CA ASP A 217 2.10 -11.15 -1.18
C ASP A 217 1.76 -10.25 -2.39
N ASP A 218 0.54 -10.42 -2.92
CA ASP A 218 0.01 -9.52 -3.94
C ASP A 218 -0.19 -8.09 -3.40
N PRO A 219 0.08 -7.07 -4.21
CA PRO A 219 -0.27 -5.69 -3.89
C PRO A 219 -1.78 -5.44 -3.94
N ALA A 220 -2.25 -4.52 -3.10
CA ALA A 220 -3.66 -4.14 -3.05
C ALA A 220 -4.16 -3.47 -4.35
N ASN A 221 -3.30 -2.96 -5.21
CA ASN A 221 -3.64 -2.59 -6.59
C ASN A 221 -2.52 -2.97 -7.55
N GLU A 222 -2.78 -2.88 -8.85
CA GLU A 222 -1.80 -3.21 -9.86
C GLU A 222 -0.57 -2.29 -9.77
N ASN A 223 0.61 -2.88 -9.95
CA ASN A 223 1.83 -2.11 -10.16
C ASN A 223 1.75 -1.31 -11.48
N ILE A 224 2.72 -0.43 -11.69
CA ILE A 224 2.89 0.29 -12.94
C ILE A 224 4.27 -0.03 -13.48
N LEU A 225 4.35 -0.45 -14.74
CA LEU A 225 5.58 -0.61 -15.50
C LEU A 225 5.25 -0.32 -16.94
N VAL A 226 5.82 0.78 -17.43
CA VAL A 226 5.58 1.30 -18.77
C VAL A 226 6.88 1.82 -19.33
N SER A 227 7.09 1.60 -20.63
CA SER A 227 8.32 2.02 -21.31
C SER A 227 8.06 2.91 -22.53
N GLY A 228 9.11 3.61 -22.94
CA GLY A 228 9.11 4.51 -24.09
C GLY A 228 8.18 5.68 -23.90
N ASN A 229 7.38 5.97 -24.93
CA ASN A 229 6.42 7.07 -24.86
C ASN A 229 5.29 6.81 -23.87
N LYS A 230 5.08 5.54 -23.46
CA LYS A 230 4.12 5.22 -22.39
C LYS A 230 4.68 5.53 -21.00
N ALA A 231 5.95 5.92 -20.85
CA ALA A 231 6.57 6.14 -19.54
C ALA A 231 5.96 7.32 -18.76
N VAL A 232 5.14 8.16 -19.41
CA VAL A 232 4.32 9.21 -18.79
C VAL A 232 2.97 8.70 -18.26
N LEU A 233 2.67 7.41 -18.34
CA LEU A 233 1.45 6.85 -17.75
C LEU A 233 1.65 6.59 -16.24
N THR A 234 0.72 7.09 -15.42
CA THR A 234 0.70 6.94 -13.94
C THR A 234 -0.30 5.89 -13.45
N ARG A 235 -0.77 5.04 -14.35
CA ARG A 235 -1.76 3.99 -14.08
C ARG A 235 -1.41 2.74 -14.87
N TYR A 236 -1.88 1.60 -14.36
CA TYR A 236 -1.74 0.33 -15.03
C TYR A 236 -2.43 0.36 -16.40
N SER A 237 -1.78 -0.23 -17.41
CA SER A 237 -2.37 -0.51 -18.72
C SER A 237 -2.04 -1.94 -19.15
N THR A 238 -2.91 -2.57 -19.93
CA THR A 238 -2.59 -3.82 -20.65
C THR A 238 -1.72 -3.53 -21.88
N GLY A 239 -1.30 -4.57 -22.62
CA GLY A 239 -0.51 -4.39 -23.84
C GLY A 239 0.97 -4.12 -23.58
N ARG A 240 1.67 -5.11 -23.01
CA ARG A 240 3.12 -5.04 -22.76
C ARG A 240 3.89 -4.86 -24.07
N SER A 241 4.87 -3.95 -24.07
CA SER A 241 5.70 -3.59 -25.22
C SER A 241 7.15 -4.06 -25.03
N ARG A 242 8.00 -3.77 -26.01
CA ARG A 242 9.46 -3.81 -25.86
C ARG A 242 9.98 -2.44 -25.47
N ILE A 243 11.00 -2.44 -24.60
CA ILE A 243 11.66 -1.23 -24.10
C ILE A 243 12.47 -0.59 -25.24
N ASP A 244 12.39 0.73 -25.35
CA ASP A 244 13.15 1.55 -26.30
C ASP A 244 14.18 2.46 -25.58
N ARG A 245 13.73 3.51 -24.87
CA ARG A 245 14.53 4.63 -24.34
C ARG A 245 14.39 4.90 -22.83
N GLN A 246 13.25 4.56 -22.23
CA GLN A 246 12.98 4.84 -20.81
C GLN A 246 11.98 3.84 -20.24
N VAL A 247 12.05 3.61 -18.93
CA VAL A 247 11.11 2.76 -18.19
C VAL A 247 10.70 3.48 -16.92
N THR A 248 9.41 3.74 -16.76
CA THR A 248 8.82 4.20 -15.50
C THR A 248 8.16 3.02 -14.79
N LEU A 249 8.48 2.86 -13.52
CA LEU A 249 7.82 1.90 -12.64
C LEU A 249 7.37 2.58 -11.34
N GLU A 250 6.18 2.23 -10.89
CA GLU A 250 5.68 2.44 -9.52
C GLU A 250 5.32 1.05 -9.00
N HIS A 251 6.11 0.56 -8.05
CA HIS A 251 6.04 -0.81 -7.56
C HIS A 251 5.83 -0.81 -6.05
N ALA A 252 4.83 -1.57 -5.59
CA ALA A 252 4.68 -1.94 -4.20
C ALA A 252 5.09 -3.40 -4.01
N ALA A 253 6.05 -3.65 -3.13
CA ALA A 253 6.20 -4.97 -2.54
C ALA A 253 5.38 -5.05 -1.25
N VAL A 254 4.96 -6.26 -0.91
CA VAL A 254 4.04 -6.50 0.20
C VAL A 254 4.56 -7.62 1.07
N TYR A 255 4.39 -7.47 2.38
CA TYR A 255 4.61 -8.53 3.34
C TYR A 255 3.52 -8.53 4.42
N LYS A 256 2.66 -9.55 4.39
CA LYS A 256 1.48 -9.72 5.26
C LYS A 256 0.55 -8.51 5.19
N HIS A 257 0.21 -8.10 3.97
CA HIS A 257 -0.56 -6.89 3.61
C HIS A 257 0.12 -5.54 3.91
N TYR A 258 1.30 -5.50 4.55
CA TYR A 258 2.02 -4.24 4.72
C TYR A 258 2.79 -3.88 3.47
N HIS A 259 2.50 -2.71 2.93
CA HIS A 259 3.06 -2.24 1.67
C HIS A 259 4.30 -1.36 1.90
N ALA A 260 5.27 -1.50 1.00
CA ALA A 260 6.32 -0.50 0.79
C ALA A 260 6.45 -0.24 -0.71
N CYS A 261 6.31 1.02 -1.09
CA CYS A 261 6.30 1.46 -2.47
C CYS A 261 7.63 2.14 -2.84
N LEU A 262 8.05 1.94 -4.08
CA LEU A 262 9.08 2.75 -4.72
C LEU A 262 8.61 3.18 -6.12
N MET A 263 9.20 4.25 -6.62
CA MET A 263 8.99 4.70 -7.99
C MET A 263 10.31 5.11 -8.62
N ARG A 264 10.55 4.72 -9.87
CA ARG A 264 11.74 5.09 -10.64
C ARG A 264 11.36 5.29 -12.10
N THR A 265 11.90 6.34 -12.71
CA THR A 265 12.11 6.38 -14.16
C THR A 265 13.58 6.14 -14.43
N VAL A 266 13.89 5.09 -15.19
CA VAL A 266 15.25 4.73 -15.59
C VAL A 266 15.38 4.91 -17.09
N HIS A 267 16.38 5.65 -17.52
CA HIS A 267 16.70 5.82 -18.94
C HIS A 267 17.56 4.66 -19.44
N ILE A 268 17.25 4.18 -20.65
CA ILE A 268 17.81 2.99 -21.28
C ILE A 268 18.26 3.41 -22.69
N GLY A 269 19.52 3.18 -23.09
CA GLY A 269 20.00 3.59 -24.42
C GLY A 269 20.37 5.08 -24.57
N GLY A 270 20.55 5.80 -23.45
CA GLY A 270 21.01 7.19 -23.41
C GLY A 270 20.12 8.12 -22.56
N VAL A 271 20.68 9.25 -22.13
CA VAL A 271 19.99 10.25 -21.30
C VAL A 271 19.88 11.59 -22.04
N THR A 272 18.67 12.16 -22.13
CA THR A 272 18.49 13.50 -22.72
C THR A 272 18.78 14.61 -21.72
N GLN A 273 19.12 15.81 -22.21
CA GLN A 273 19.31 16.98 -21.34
C GLN A 273 18.06 17.30 -20.51
N LEU A 274 16.87 17.20 -21.12
CA LEU A 274 15.59 17.40 -20.44
C LEU A 274 15.38 16.38 -19.32
N ALA A 275 15.58 15.09 -19.60
CA ALA A 275 15.48 14.02 -18.60
C ALA A 275 16.42 14.27 -17.41
N ARG A 276 17.66 14.67 -17.69
CA ARG A 276 18.65 14.98 -16.65
C ARG A 276 18.23 16.20 -15.81
N ARG A 277 17.69 17.24 -16.45
CA ARG A 277 17.15 18.43 -15.75
C ARG A 277 15.95 18.06 -14.87
N MET A 278 14.98 17.31 -15.40
CA MET A 278 13.81 16.84 -14.64
C MET A 278 14.26 16.01 -13.43
N PHE A 279 15.14 15.03 -13.64
CA PHE A 279 15.69 14.20 -12.57
C PHE A 279 16.35 15.02 -11.46
N ASN A 280 17.17 16.02 -11.81
CA ASN A 280 17.78 16.90 -10.81
C ASN A 280 16.73 17.67 -9.99
N VAL A 281 15.66 18.15 -10.63
CA VAL A 281 14.54 18.80 -9.92
C VAL A 281 13.80 17.80 -9.04
N ASN A 282 13.56 16.57 -9.51
CA ASN A 282 12.96 15.52 -8.71
C ASN A 282 13.76 15.27 -7.41
N ILE A 283 15.10 15.24 -7.47
CA ILE A 283 15.96 15.10 -6.29
C ILE A 283 15.72 16.25 -5.30
N LEU A 284 15.75 17.50 -5.77
CA LEU A 284 15.49 18.67 -4.94
C LEU A 284 14.09 18.64 -4.30
N GLN A 285 13.09 18.18 -5.06
CA GLN A 285 11.72 18.04 -4.55
C GLN A 285 11.62 16.98 -3.44
N MET A 286 12.28 15.84 -3.60
CA MET A 286 12.32 14.78 -2.59
C MET A 286 13.02 15.26 -1.32
N GLU A 287 14.18 15.91 -1.44
CA GLU A 287 14.91 16.48 -0.31
C GLU A 287 14.05 17.50 0.45
N ALA A 288 13.39 18.40 -0.26
CA ALA A 288 12.49 19.40 0.33
C ALA A 288 11.27 18.76 1.01
N ALA A 289 10.66 17.76 0.39
CA ALA A 289 9.52 17.03 0.95
C ALA A 289 9.89 16.29 2.24
N MET A 290 11.03 15.56 2.24
CA MET A 290 11.53 14.88 3.43
C MET A 290 11.91 15.87 4.54
N ALA A 291 12.55 17.00 4.21
CA ALA A 291 12.89 18.04 5.18
C ALA A 291 11.65 18.71 5.80
N ALA A 292 10.53 18.78 5.08
CA ALA A 292 9.26 19.29 5.58
C ALA A 292 8.50 18.28 6.46
N LEU A 293 8.66 16.98 6.22
CA LEU A 293 8.01 15.91 6.98
C LEU A 293 8.69 15.73 8.35
N LYS A 294 8.25 16.53 9.33
CA LYS A 294 8.78 16.53 10.71
C LYS A 294 7.67 16.35 11.74
N PRO A 295 7.92 15.59 12.83
CA PRO A 295 6.99 15.47 13.94
C PRO A 295 6.49 16.82 14.44
N GLY A 296 5.20 16.89 14.77
CA GLY A 296 4.57 18.11 15.27
C GLY A 296 4.19 19.14 14.19
N ARG A 297 4.54 18.90 12.92
CA ARG A 297 4.08 19.73 11.79
C ARG A 297 2.93 19.08 11.04
N GLU A 298 2.08 19.89 10.43
CA GLU A 298 1.06 19.42 9.51
C GLU A 298 1.70 18.89 8.22
N ILE A 299 1.23 17.74 7.75
CA ILE A 299 1.80 17.10 6.55
C ILE A 299 1.44 17.84 5.25
N GLY A 300 0.52 18.81 5.28
CA GLY A 300 0.29 19.74 4.17
C GLY A 300 1.54 20.51 3.76
N ASP A 301 2.45 20.77 4.72
CA ASP A 301 3.74 21.43 4.47
C ASP A 301 4.63 20.63 3.49
N VAL A 302 4.49 19.31 3.46
CA VAL A 302 5.22 18.43 2.54
C VAL A 302 4.84 18.72 1.10
N PHE A 303 3.54 18.89 0.84
CA PHE A 303 3.04 19.24 -0.49
C PHE A 303 3.50 20.63 -0.93
N GLU A 304 3.44 21.63 -0.03
CA GLU A 304 3.90 22.98 -0.35
C GLU A 304 5.40 23.02 -0.69
N ALA A 305 6.23 22.26 0.04
CA ALA A 305 7.66 22.15 -0.25
C ALA A 305 7.92 21.49 -1.62
N TYR A 306 7.22 20.39 -1.91
CA TYR A 306 7.27 19.70 -3.21
C TYR A 306 6.87 20.63 -4.37
N ALA A 307 5.75 21.34 -4.23
CA ALA A 307 5.20 22.17 -5.27
C ALA A 307 6.09 23.38 -5.57
N ARG A 308 6.58 24.05 -4.52
CA ARG A 308 7.46 25.23 -4.64
C ARG A 308 8.71 24.92 -5.47
N VAL A 309 9.38 23.81 -5.18
CA VAL A 309 10.63 23.45 -5.88
C VAL A 309 10.40 23.24 -7.39
N ALA A 310 9.33 22.55 -7.78
CA ALA A 310 9.00 22.41 -9.20
C ALA A 310 8.65 23.75 -9.85
N ASP A 311 7.85 24.58 -9.17
CA ASP A 311 7.42 25.88 -9.70
C ASP A 311 8.62 26.82 -9.93
N GLU A 312 9.54 26.92 -8.96
CA GLU A 312 10.75 27.74 -9.04
C GLU A 312 11.74 27.25 -10.11
N ASN A 313 11.70 25.96 -10.47
CA ASN A 313 12.55 25.38 -11.50
C ASN A 313 11.88 25.29 -12.89
N GLY A 314 10.69 25.87 -13.05
CA GLY A 314 9.98 25.94 -14.33
C GLY A 314 9.23 24.67 -14.73
N PHE A 315 8.83 23.84 -13.76
CA PHE A 315 8.11 22.58 -13.95
C PHE A 315 6.70 22.56 -13.35
N LYS A 316 6.10 23.75 -13.17
CA LYS A 316 4.75 23.90 -12.59
C LYS A 316 3.68 23.10 -13.33
N ASP A 317 3.73 23.09 -14.66
CA ASP A 317 2.71 22.45 -15.52
C ASP A 317 2.95 20.94 -15.68
N GLN A 318 4.13 20.45 -15.29
CA GLN A 318 4.55 19.05 -15.38
C GLN A 318 4.37 18.29 -14.06
N ARG A 319 4.19 19.00 -12.93
CA ARG A 319 4.03 18.40 -11.60
C ARG A 319 2.56 18.11 -11.26
N PHE A 320 2.36 17.29 -10.23
CA PHE A 320 1.05 16.82 -9.81
C PHE A 320 0.50 17.64 -8.63
N ASN A 321 -0.78 17.45 -8.29
CA ASN A 321 -1.44 18.12 -7.16
C ASN A 321 -1.51 17.26 -5.88
N ALA A 322 -0.76 16.16 -5.85
CA ALA A 322 -0.46 15.35 -4.67
C ALA A 322 0.96 14.77 -4.83
N CYS A 323 1.66 14.56 -3.71
CA CYS A 323 3.04 14.05 -3.72
C CYS A 323 3.30 12.91 -2.72
N GLY A 324 2.24 12.24 -2.30
CA GLY A 324 2.36 11.06 -1.44
C GLY A 324 1.11 10.74 -0.64
N TYR A 325 1.18 9.62 0.06
CA TYR A 325 0.09 9.11 0.89
C TYR A 325 0.61 8.11 1.93
N SER A 326 -0.18 7.88 2.97
CA SER A 326 0.12 6.92 4.03
C SER A 326 0.07 5.49 3.49
N LEU A 327 0.84 4.62 4.12
CA LEU A 327 0.86 3.18 3.84
C LEU A 327 0.57 2.38 5.11
N GLY A 328 0.15 1.14 4.93
CA GLY A 328 -0.11 0.20 6.02
C GLY A 328 -0.57 -1.16 5.52
N ALA A 329 -1.32 -1.87 6.35
CA ALA A 329 -2.09 -3.04 5.94
C ALA A 329 -3.37 -2.58 5.23
N THR A 330 -3.41 -2.77 3.91
CA THR A 330 -4.49 -2.35 3.01
C THR A 330 -4.84 -3.49 2.06
N PHE A 331 -6.05 -3.49 1.54
CA PHE A 331 -6.55 -4.52 0.63
C PHE A 331 -7.04 -3.87 -0.67
N SER A 332 -7.30 -4.69 -1.69
CA SER A 332 -7.86 -4.16 -2.93
C SER A 332 -9.16 -3.39 -2.69
N PRO A 333 -9.35 -2.25 -3.38
CA PRO A 333 -8.72 -1.88 -4.65
C PRO A 333 -7.53 -0.92 -4.55
N THR A 334 -6.95 -0.66 -3.37
CA THR A 334 -5.87 0.34 -3.26
C THR A 334 -4.92 0.08 -2.10
N TRP A 335 -3.62 0.27 -2.33
CA TRP A 335 -2.63 0.32 -1.25
C TRP A 335 -2.54 1.68 -0.55
N MET A 336 -3.28 2.68 -1.05
CA MET A 336 -3.24 4.04 -0.50
C MET A 336 -4.05 4.08 0.80
N ASP A 337 -3.38 4.38 1.92
CA ASP A 337 -4.06 4.64 3.18
C ASP A 337 -4.17 6.15 3.46
N TYR A 338 -5.05 6.51 4.39
CA TYR A 338 -5.18 7.88 4.87
C TYR A 338 -3.96 8.26 5.74
N PRO A 339 -3.43 9.50 5.64
CA PRO A 339 -3.79 10.62 4.74
C PRO A 339 -2.93 10.75 3.47
N MET A 340 -3.36 11.60 2.54
CA MET A 340 -2.57 12.06 1.38
C MET A 340 -1.81 13.37 1.68
N PHE A 341 -0.64 13.55 1.08
CA PHE A 341 0.07 14.83 1.00
C PHE A 341 -0.53 15.71 -0.10
N VAL A 342 -1.42 16.60 0.34
CA VAL A 342 -2.11 17.59 -0.48
C VAL A 342 -2.14 18.93 0.24
N ARG A 343 -2.33 20.02 -0.51
CA ARG A 343 -2.51 21.38 0.04
C ARG A 343 -3.60 21.37 1.12
N GLY A 344 -3.29 21.95 2.29
CA GLY A 344 -4.24 22.09 3.40
C GLY A 344 -4.50 20.82 4.21
N GLN A 345 -3.73 19.75 4.02
CA GLN A 345 -3.82 18.56 4.88
C GLN A 345 -3.33 18.88 6.31
N ASN A 346 -4.22 18.75 7.28
CA ASN A 346 -3.98 19.16 8.68
C ASN A 346 -3.57 18.03 9.63
N VAL A 347 -3.31 16.82 9.12
CA VAL A 347 -2.76 15.75 9.96
C VAL A 347 -1.37 16.15 10.43
N VAL A 348 -1.19 16.14 11.75
CA VAL A 348 0.11 16.37 12.38
C VAL A 348 0.94 15.09 12.27
N ALA A 349 2.12 15.20 11.67
CA ALA A 349 3.07 14.10 11.58
C ALA A 349 3.50 13.65 12.98
N GLN A 350 3.54 12.34 13.19
CA GLN A 350 3.98 11.74 14.45
C GLN A 350 4.94 10.57 14.18
N PRO A 351 5.88 10.30 15.11
CA PRO A 351 6.77 9.15 15.00
C PRO A 351 5.99 7.85 14.82
N GLY A 352 6.47 6.97 13.94
CA GLY A 352 5.83 5.70 13.58
C GLY A 352 4.80 5.81 12.46
N MET A 353 4.48 7.01 11.95
CA MET A 353 3.74 7.14 10.69
C MET A 353 4.63 6.74 9.50
N VAL A 354 4.03 6.11 8.49
CA VAL A 354 4.72 5.65 7.28
C VAL A 354 4.01 6.18 6.06
N PHE A 355 4.78 6.76 5.13
CA PHE A 355 4.27 7.38 3.92
C PHE A 355 5.06 6.93 2.70
N PHE A 356 4.42 6.87 1.55
CA PHE A 356 5.09 6.88 0.26
C PHE A 356 5.14 8.30 -0.28
N ILE A 357 6.34 8.85 -0.45
CA ILE A 357 6.53 10.12 -1.16
C ILE A 357 6.79 9.78 -2.63
N HIS A 358 5.98 10.34 -3.53
CA HIS A 358 6.17 10.20 -4.97
C HIS A 358 6.31 11.57 -5.64
N ILE A 359 7.36 11.70 -6.45
CA ILE A 359 7.72 12.92 -7.16
C ILE A 359 7.72 12.58 -8.64
N ILE A 360 6.81 13.20 -9.37
CA ILE A 360 6.53 12.90 -10.78
C ILE A 360 6.60 14.21 -11.55
N LEU A 361 7.45 14.23 -12.57
CA LEU A 361 7.47 15.24 -13.62
C LEU A 361 7.26 14.55 -14.97
N MET A 362 6.37 15.09 -15.79
CA MET A 362 6.05 14.55 -17.11
C MET A 362 6.02 15.67 -18.13
N ASP A 363 6.89 15.55 -19.15
CA ASP A 363 6.88 16.46 -20.28
C ASP A 363 5.97 15.94 -21.38
N LYS A 364 4.88 16.67 -21.64
CA LYS A 364 3.87 16.28 -22.64
C LYS A 364 4.39 16.45 -24.07
N ALA A 365 5.34 17.33 -24.33
CA ALA A 365 5.81 17.61 -25.69
C ALA A 365 6.67 16.46 -26.26
N THR A 366 7.45 15.82 -25.38
CA THR A 366 8.42 14.76 -25.75
C THR A 366 8.08 13.40 -25.16
N ASP A 367 6.98 13.29 -24.42
CA ASP A 367 6.63 12.15 -23.56
C ASP A 367 7.82 11.70 -22.69
N THR A 368 8.64 12.65 -22.23
CA THR A 368 9.77 12.37 -21.33
C THR A 368 9.25 12.34 -19.89
N ALA A 369 9.54 11.24 -19.19
CA ALA A 369 9.16 11.08 -17.80
C ALA A 369 10.38 11.24 -16.90
N SER A 370 10.15 11.75 -15.68
CA SER A 370 11.09 11.61 -14.58
C SER A 370 10.33 11.43 -13.29
N SER A 371 10.46 10.25 -12.69
CA SER A 371 9.78 9.92 -11.46
C SER A 371 10.73 9.30 -10.45
N ILE A 372 10.64 9.76 -9.21
CA ILE A 372 11.31 9.15 -8.08
C ILE A 372 10.33 9.04 -6.92
N GLY A 373 10.39 7.94 -6.18
CA GLY A 373 9.56 7.77 -5.01
C GLY A 373 10.11 6.70 -4.07
N GLN A 374 9.82 6.87 -2.79
CA GLN A 374 10.25 5.94 -1.75
C GLN A 374 9.32 5.99 -0.54
N THR A 375 9.20 4.86 0.14
CA THR A 375 8.57 4.80 1.46
C THR A 375 9.49 5.39 2.53
N VAL A 376 8.92 6.23 3.40
CA VAL A 376 9.60 6.88 4.53
C VAL A 376 8.86 6.60 5.83
N GLU A 377 9.62 6.51 6.91
CA GLU A 377 9.12 6.42 8.29
C GLU A 377 9.37 7.76 8.99
N VAL A 378 8.35 8.32 9.63
CA VAL A 378 8.51 9.47 10.53
C VAL A 378 9.15 8.97 11.83
N THR A 379 10.26 9.59 12.21
CA THR A 379 11.03 9.29 13.44
C THR A 379 10.84 10.42 14.45
N GLN A 380 11.60 10.44 15.54
CA GLN A 380 11.52 11.52 16.55
C GLN A 380 12.04 12.87 16.02
N ASP A 381 12.97 12.87 15.06
CA ASP A 381 13.69 14.07 14.63
C ASP A 381 13.36 14.51 13.19
N GLY A 382 12.54 13.74 12.48
CA GLY A 382 12.23 13.96 11.06
C GLY A 382 11.67 12.71 10.41
N CYS A 383 12.12 12.38 9.20
CA CYS A 383 11.80 11.12 8.54
C CYS A 383 13.05 10.44 7.97
N VAL A 384 12.98 9.13 7.79
CA VAL A 384 14.04 8.32 7.20
C VAL A 384 13.49 7.47 6.07
N SER A 385 14.31 7.22 5.03
CA SER A 385 13.93 6.30 3.95
C SER A 385 14.02 4.85 4.41
N LEU A 386 12.99 4.07 4.06
CA LEU A 386 12.98 2.62 4.22
C LEU A 386 13.64 1.91 3.03
N SER A 387 13.62 2.53 1.85
CA SER A 387 14.47 2.11 0.73
C SER A 387 15.92 2.48 1.04
N LYS A 388 16.86 1.63 0.62
CA LYS A 388 18.31 1.90 0.73
C LYS A 388 18.93 2.21 -0.62
N LEU A 389 18.16 2.08 -1.70
CA LEU A 389 18.61 2.42 -3.04
C LEU A 389 18.63 3.93 -3.24
N PRO A 390 19.80 4.53 -3.55
CA PRO A 390 19.85 5.93 -3.95
C PRO A 390 19.07 6.16 -5.25
N PHE A 391 18.65 7.40 -5.46
CA PHE A 391 18.09 7.79 -6.74
C PHE A 391 19.20 7.98 -7.75
N HIS A 392 19.15 7.19 -8.82
CA HIS A 392 20.03 7.29 -9.96
C HIS A 392 19.20 7.27 -11.24
N ILE A 393 19.63 8.03 -12.24
CA ILE A 393 18.93 8.16 -13.52
C ILE A 393 19.18 6.96 -14.45
N THR A 394 20.27 6.24 -14.22
CA THR A 394 20.66 5.09 -15.04
C THR A 394 20.65 3.77 -14.26
N ARG A 395 20.44 2.69 -15.02
CA ARG A 395 20.49 1.33 -14.50
C ARG A 395 21.85 1.00 -13.88
N LYS A 396 22.95 1.36 -14.56
CA LYS A 396 24.32 1.02 -14.16
C LYS A 396 24.66 1.58 -12.77
N GLN A 397 24.33 2.84 -12.54
CA GLN A 397 24.52 3.50 -11.25
C GLN A 397 23.69 2.81 -10.15
N THR A 398 22.43 2.48 -10.43
CA THR A 398 21.54 1.78 -9.49
C THR A 398 22.08 0.40 -9.10
N LEU A 399 22.53 -0.40 -10.09
CA LEU A 399 23.12 -1.72 -9.85
C LEU A 399 24.44 -1.63 -9.07
N ALA A 400 25.27 -0.62 -9.33
CA ALA A 400 26.51 -0.40 -8.61
C ALA A 400 26.27 -0.01 -7.13
N ALA A 401 25.23 0.77 -6.85
CA ALA A 401 24.83 1.11 -5.49
C ALA A 401 24.35 -0.11 -4.71
N TRP A 402 23.56 -0.99 -5.33
CA TRP A 402 23.06 -2.21 -4.70
C TRP A 402 24.17 -3.11 -4.14
N LYS A 403 25.31 -3.22 -4.82
CA LYS A 403 26.46 -4.04 -4.36
C LYS A 403 27.00 -3.62 -2.97
N LYS A 404 26.66 -2.41 -2.51
CA LYS A 404 27.09 -1.86 -1.23
C LYS A 404 26.02 -1.97 -0.14
N ILE A 405 24.78 -2.26 -0.51
CA ILE A 405 23.63 -2.35 0.39
C ILE A 405 23.59 -3.75 1.01
N ARG A 406 23.29 -3.80 2.29
CA ARG A 406 23.22 -5.01 3.10
C ARG A 406 21.83 -5.16 3.70
N LYS A 407 21.41 -6.39 4.00
CA LYS A 407 20.11 -6.63 4.67
C LYS A 407 20.03 -5.91 6.01
N GLU A 408 21.16 -5.84 6.71
CA GLU A 408 21.28 -5.17 8.00
C GLU A 408 20.91 -3.67 7.92
N ASP A 409 21.06 -3.03 6.75
CA ASP A 409 20.68 -1.62 6.55
C ASP A 409 19.17 -1.39 6.66
N TYR A 410 18.36 -2.44 6.42
CA TYR A 410 16.91 -2.43 6.62
C TYR A 410 16.50 -2.76 8.06
N GLY A 411 17.46 -2.97 8.95
CA GLY A 411 17.23 -3.29 10.36
C GLY A 411 17.06 -4.79 10.63
N PHE A 412 17.41 -5.66 9.67
CA PHE A 412 17.41 -7.10 9.90
C PHE A 412 18.64 -7.53 10.71
N THR A 413 18.46 -8.40 11.70
CA THR A 413 19.59 -9.00 12.43
C THR A 413 20.09 -10.25 11.71
N ARG A 414 21.32 -10.70 12.02
CA ARG A 414 21.86 -11.95 11.48
C ARG A 414 21.14 -13.20 11.99
N GLU A 415 20.51 -13.09 13.16
CA GLU A 415 19.83 -14.16 13.91
C GLU A 415 18.32 -14.19 13.70
N GLU A 416 17.74 -13.18 13.03
CA GLU A 416 16.39 -13.30 12.52
C GLU A 416 16.42 -14.44 11.49
N GLU A 417 16.06 -15.64 11.95
CA GLU A 417 15.68 -16.74 11.09
C GLU A 417 14.61 -16.17 10.15
N ASP A 418 14.96 -16.05 8.87
CA ASP A 418 13.95 -15.91 7.83
C ASP A 418 12.98 -17.09 8.07
N ASP A 419 11.73 -16.83 8.45
CA ASP A 419 10.70 -17.81 8.90
C ASP A 419 10.40 -18.91 7.84
N GLY A 420 11.40 -19.72 7.47
CA GLY A 420 11.42 -20.54 6.26
C GLY A 420 11.54 -19.76 4.95
N GLU A 421 11.87 -18.47 4.98
CA GLU A 421 11.85 -17.58 3.80
C GLU A 421 13.23 -17.55 3.10
N ASN A 422 13.36 -18.19 1.94
CA ASN A 422 14.63 -18.24 1.19
C ASN A 422 14.98 -16.88 0.54
N LEU A 423 15.34 -15.89 1.34
CA LEU A 423 15.68 -14.54 0.85
C LEU A 423 17.16 -14.34 0.55
N ARG A 424 18.00 -15.40 0.62
CA ARG A 424 19.47 -15.25 0.60
C ARG A 424 20.20 -15.85 -0.60
N ASP A 425 19.55 -16.66 -1.45
CA ASP A 425 20.31 -17.47 -2.41
C ASP A 425 19.98 -17.17 -3.88
N VAL A 426 19.75 -15.90 -4.22
CA VAL A 426 19.93 -15.49 -5.62
C VAL A 426 21.31 -14.85 -5.72
N GLU A 427 22.30 -15.66 -6.12
CA GLU A 427 23.53 -15.11 -6.69
C GLU A 427 23.10 -14.18 -7.82
N LEU A 428 23.18 -12.90 -7.52
CA LEU A 428 22.90 -11.85 -8.46
C LEU A 428 24.05 -11.88 -9.47
N SER A 429 23.96 -12.71 -10.52
CA SER A 429 24.95 -12.72 -11.60
C SER A 429 25.12 -11.29 -12.09
N ASP A 430 26.36 -10.83 -12.16
CA ASP A 430 26.69 -9.54 -12.76
C ASP A 430 26.32 -9.66 -14.24
N GLY A 431 25.04 -9.39 -14.57
CA GLY A 431 24.61 -9.26 -15.95
C GLY A 431 25.51 -8.23 -16.63
N ASP A 432 25.80 -8.44 -17.90
CA ASP A 432 26.68 -7.56 -18.67
C ASP A 432 26.30 -6.10 -18.43
N VAL A 433 27.21 -5.36 -17.80
CA VAL A 433 27.03 -3.95 -17.52
C VAL A 433 27.16 -3.24 -18.86
N ASP A 434 26.03 -2.87 -19.45
CA ASP A 434 26.04 -2.08 -20.69
C ASP A 434 26.87 -0.80 -20.49
N ALA A 435 27.60 -0.41 -21.52
CA ALA A 435 28.49 0.75 -21.52
C ALA A 435 27.74 2.11 -21.52
N GLU A 436 26.42 2.11 -21.42
CA GLU A 436 25.55 3.15 -21.98
C GLU A 436 25.05 4.22 -20.98
N ASP A 437 25.98 4.91 -20.32
CA ASP A 437 25.67 6.17 -19.60
C ASP A 437 26.17 7.38 -20.43
N TYR A 438 25.63 7.60 -21.64
CA TYR A 438 25.99 8.73 -22.52
C TYR A 438 24.81 9.65 -22.82
N ASP A 439 25.11 10.89 -23.21
CA ASP A 439 24.10 11.88 -23.57
C ASP A 439 23.57 11.60 -24.99
N VAL A 440 22.25 11.73 -25.17
CA VAL A 440 21.56 11.56 -26.46
C VAL A 440 20.58 12.70 -26.72
N GLU A 441 20.36 13.00 -27.99
CA GLU A 441 19.31 13.90 -28.47
C GLU A 441 18.34 13.13 -29.37
N TYR A 442 17.05 13.35 -29.15
CA TYR A 442 15.99 12.82 -30.01
C TYR A 442 15.36 13.98 -30.79
N ASP A 443 15.11 13.77 -32.08
CA ASP A 443 14.36 14.70 -32.92
C ASP A 443 12.85 14.45 -32.75
N PHE A 444 12.15 15.44 -32.19
CA PHE A 444 10.70 15.41 -31.99
C PHE A 444 9.93 16.30 -32.97
N SER A 445 10.58 16.80 -34.03
CA SER A 445 9.97 17.74 -34.99
C SER A 445 8.69 17.22 -35.65
N ASP A 446 8.64 15.92 -35.98
CA ASP A 446 7.46 15.24 -36.54
C ASP A 446 6.68 14.42 -35.49
N TYR A 447 7.03 14.52 -34.20
CA TYR A 447 6.38 13.74 -33.14
C TYR A 447 5.04 14.35 -32.74
N GLN A 448 3.99 13.53 -32.75
CA GLN A 448 2.68 13.91 -32.22
C GLN A 448 2.50 13.29 -30.82
N PRO A 449 2.55 14.11 -29.75
CA PRO A 449 2.38 13.59 -28.41
C PRO A 449 0.96 13.09 -28.17
N SER A 450 0.82 12.20 -27.19
CA SER A 450 -0.49 11.61 -26.84
C SER A 450 -1.50 12.62 -26.27
N ALA A 451 -1.03 13.77 -25.78
CA ALA A 451 -1.85 14.86 -25.26
C ALA A 451 -1.48 16.21 -25.92
N PRO A 452 -2.46 17.08 -26.25
CA PRO A 452 -2.18 18.38 -26.85
C PRO A 452 -1.45 19.32 -25.87
N PRO A 453 -0.56 20.20 -26.34
CA PRO A 453 0.03 21.25 -25.51
C PRO A 453 -1.07 22.22 -25.03
N GLY A 454 -1.21 22.41 -23.70
CA GLY A 454 -2.04 23.48 -23.12
C GLY A 454 -3.37 23.10 -22.45
N GLN A 455 -3.61 21.82 -22.13
CA GLN A 455 -4.67 21.41 -21.18
C GLN A 455 -4.12 21.03 -19.81
#